data_AF-A0A972QSX7-F1
#
_entry.id   AF-A0A972QSX7-F1
#
_cell.length_a   1.000
_cell.length_b   1.000
_cell.length_c   1.000
_cell.angle_alpha   90.00
_cell.angle_beta   90.00
_cell.angle_gamma   90.00
#
_symmetry.space_group_name_H-M   'P 1'
#
loop_
_entity.id
_entity.type
_entity.pdbx_description
1 polymer ?
#
loop_
_entity_poly.entity_id
_entity_poly.type
_entity_poly.pdbx_seq_one_letter_code
_entity_poly.pdbx_strand_id
1 'polypeptide(L)' 'GSQIHSTAKLEDWAIIGEKNDIEEGVEIRRSILWENVTVKKGRKVIDSIVTSSKQVRYDMINKIY' A
#
# COMPACT_ATOMS: atom_id res chain seq x y z
N GLY A 1 2.87 14.23 -4.25
CA GLY A 1 1.71 13.83 -3.43
C GLY A 1 1.23 12.46 -3.87
N SER A 2 0.69 11.67 -2.94
CA SER A 2 0.12 10.35 -3.23
C SER A 2 -1.40 10.46 -3.40
N GLN A 3 -1.98 9.58 -4.21
CA GLN A 3 -3.42 9.44 -4.38
C GLN A 3 -3.90 8.28 -3.52
N ILE A 4 -4.81 8.56 -2.60
CA ILE A 4 -5.37 7.56 -1.69
C ILE A 4 -6.88 7.59 -1.84
N HIS A 5 -7.45 6.49 -2.27
CA HIS A 5 -8.89 6.39 -2.41
C HIS A 5 -9.59 6.55 -1.05
N SER A 6 -10.75 7.21 -1.02
CA SER A 6 -11.47 7.54 0.22
C SER A 6 -11.92 6.33 1.04
N THR A 7 -12.02 5.15 0.41
CA THR A 7 -12.37 3.88 1.06
C THR A 7 -11.15 3.05 1.47
N ALA A 8 -9.93 3.50 1.17
CA ALA A 8 -8.72 2.83 1.63
C ALA A 8 -8.58 3.00 3.15
N LYS A 9 -8.12 1.93 3.79
CA LYS A 9 -7.92 1.89 5.24
C LYS A 9 -6.44 1.87 5.55
N LEU A 10 -5.99 2.86 6.31
CA LEU A 10 -4.67 2.88 6.93
C LEU A 10 -4.88 2.56 8.42
N GLU A 11 -4.53 1.35 8.84
CA GLU A 11 -4.75 0.86 10.20
C GLU A 11 -3.43 0.75 10.97
N ASP A 12 -3.49 0.99 12.28
CA ASP A 12 -2.34 1.12 13.19
C ASP A 12 -1.37 2.23 12.75
N TRP A 13 -0.43 1.87 11.87
CA TRP A 13 0.51 2.79 11.25
C TRP A 13 0.81 2.35 9.83
N ALA A 14 1.01 3.31 8.94
CA ALA A 14 1.44 3.09 7.57
C ALA A 14 2.37 4.24 7.14
N ILE A 15 3.52 3.90 6.56
CA ILE A 15 4.42 4.89 5.97
C ILE A 15 4.19 4.89 4.46
N ILE A 16 3.73 6.02 3.93
CA ILE A 16 3.44 6.20 2.51
C ILE A 16 4.41 7.21 1.92
N GLY A 17 5.32 6.73 1.08
CA GLY A 17 6.22 7.56 0.28
C GLY A 17 5.47 8.38 -0.77
N GLU A 18 6.21 9.06 -1.63
CA GLU A 18 5.61 9.92 -2.64
C GLU A 18 5.05 9.18 -3.85
N LYS A 19 4.06 9.79 -4.53
CA LYS A 19 3.53 9.34 -5.82
C LYS A 19 2.92 7.94 -5.79
N ASN A 20 2.47 7.50 -4.63
CA ASN A 20 1.74 6.24 -4.50
C ASN A 20 0.31 6.39 -5.02
N ASP A 21 -0.23 5.30 -5.53
CA ASP A 21 -1.63 5.17 -5.94
C ASP A 21 -2.28 4.01 -5.18
N ILE A 22 -3.11 4.34 -4.20
CA ILE A 22 -3.80 3.39 -3.34
C ILE A 22 -5.26 3.35 -3.80
N GLU A 23 -5.62 2.28 -4.51
CA GLU A 23 -6.95 2.12 -5.10
C GLU A 23 -8.03 1.81 -4.04
N GLU A 24 -9.28 1.74 -4.50
CA GLU A 24 -10.47 1.50 -3.69
C GLU A 24 -10.36 0.25 -2.80
N GLY A 25 -10.79 0.37 -1.54
CA GLY A 25 -10.94 -0.76 -0.62
C GLY A 25 -9.63 -1.43 -0.21
N VAL A 26 -8.48 -0.80 -0.48
CA VAL A 26 -7.18 -1.28 -0.03
C VAL A 26 -7.06 -1.16 1.48
N GLU A 27 -6.42 -2.15 2.11
CA GLU A 27 -6.09 -2.15 3.53
C GLU A 27 -4.57 -2.17 3.69
N ILE A 28 -4.00 -1.15 4.34
CA ILE A 28 -2.58 -1.09 4.69
C ILE A 28 -2.48 -1.04 6.20
N ARG A 29 -1.75 -1.99 6.77
CA ARG A 29 -1.58 -2.12 8.22
C ARG A 29 -0.14 -2.47 8.57
N ARG A 30 0.46 -1.70 9.48
CA ARG A 30 1.84 -1.89 9.99
C ARG A 30 2.85 -2.12 8.86
N SER A 31 2.78 -1.26 7.84
CA SER A 31 3.48 -1.48 6.56
C SER A 31 4.10 -0.20 6.00
N ILE A 32 5.06 -0.38 5.09
CA ILE A 32 5.78 0.70 4.41
C ILE A 32 5.61 0.54 2.90
N LEU A 33 5.15 1.61 2.26
CA LEU A 33 5.10 1.77 0.81
C LEU A 33 6.10 2.85 0.43
N TRP A 34 7.16 2.49 -0.28
CA TRP A 34 8.13 3.44 -0.85
C TRP A 34 7.49 4.22 -2.02
N GLU A 35 8.28 4.91 -2.84
CA GLU A 35 7.75 5.81 -3.86
C GLU A 35 7.16 5.08 -5.06
N ASN A 36 6.15 5.68 -5.70
CA ASN A 36 5.60 5.20 -6.96
C ASN A 36 5.05 3.75 -6.90
N VAL A 37 4.53 3.31 -5.75
CA VAL A 37 3.84 2.02 -5.63
C VAL A 37 2.36 2.19 -5.96
N THR A 38 1.84 1.26 -6.75
CA THR A 38 0.39 1.12 -6.95
C THR A 38 -0.12 -0.10 -6.20
N VAL A 39 -1.10 0.08 -5.31
CA VAL A 39 -1.81 -1.03 -4.67
C VAL A 39 -3.17 -1.17 -5.31
N LYS A 40 -3.41 -2.32 -5.95
CA LYS A 40 -4.65 -2.56 -6.70
C LYS A 40 -5.86 -2.70 -5.79
N LYS A 41 -7.04 -2.44 -6.35
CA LYS A 41 -8.33 -2.47 -5.66
C LYS A 41 -8.50 -3.71 -4.78
N GLY A 42 -8.93 -3.49 -3.54
CA GLY A 42 -9.27 -4.51 -2.57
C GLY A 42 -8.09 -5.39 -2.09
N ARG A 43 -6.84 -4.99 -2.36
CA ARG A 43 -5.66 -5.71 -1.87
C ARG A 43 -5.33 -5.33 -0.43
N LYS A 44 -4.64 -6.24 0.25
CA LYS A 44 -4.11 -6.02 1.60
C LYS A 44 -2.59 -5.93 1.61
N VAL A 45 -2.04 -5.00 2.37
CA VAL A 45 -0.60 -4.88 2.67
C VAL A 45 -0.45 -4.83 4.19
N ILE A 46 -0.07 -5.96 4.77
CA ILE A 46 -0.05 -6.18 6.21
C ILE A 46 1.35 -6.64 6.62
N ASP A 47 1.92 -5.99 7.64
CA ASP A 47 3.23 -6.35 8.19
C ASP A 47 4.32 -6.45 7.09
N SER A 48 4.28 -5.56 6.09
CA SER A 48 5.06 -5.70 4.85
C SER A 48 5.77 -4.41 4.42
N ILE A 49 6.83 -4.57 3.63
CA ILE A 49 7.55 -3.48 2.98
C ILE A 49 7.44 -3.66 1.47
N VAL A 50 6.94 -2.64 0.77
CA VAL A 50 6.86 -2.61 -0.69
C VAL A 50 7.79 -1.54 -1.21
N THR A 51 8.82 -1.96 -1.93
CA THR A 51 9.86 -1.11 -2.53
C THR A 51 9.33 -0.32 -3.73
N SER A 52 10.07 0.70 -4.14
CA SER A 52 9.60 1.71 -5.09
C SER A 52 9.23 1.13 -6.46
N SER A 53 8.28 1.76 -7.16
CA SER A 53 7.85 1.41 -8.53
C SER A 53 7.24 0.01 -8.70
N LYS A 54 6.67 -0.56 -7.62
CA LYS A 54 6.00 -1.87 -7.64
C LYS A 54 4.50 -1.74 -7.89
N GLN A 55 3.89 -2.82 -8.39
CA GLN A 55 2.44 -2.95 -8.46
C GLN A 55 1.98 -4.15 -7.62
N VAL A 56 1.28 -3.89 -6.52
CA VAL A 56 0.72 -4.92 -5.65
C VAL A 56 -0.59 -5.40 -6.24
N ARG A 57 -0.54 -6.58 -6.89
CA ARG A 57 -1.70 -7.24 -7.53
C ARG A 57 -2.29 -8.38 -6.69
N TYR A 58 -1.64 -8.73 -5.59
CA TYR A 58 -2.02 -9.80 -4.68
C TYR A 58 -1.81 -9.33 -3.25
N ASP A 59 -2.42 -10.01 -2.29
CA ASP A 59 -2.27 -9.65 -0.89
C ASP A 59 -0.84 -9.91 -0.42
N MET A 60 -0.31 -8.94 0.31
CA MET A 60 1.05 -8.89 0.84
C MET A 60 0.97 -9.00 2.36
N ILE A 61 1.40 -10.13 2.90
CA ILE A 61 1.35 -10.40 4.33
C ILE A 61 2.72 -10.92 4.76
N ASN A 62 3.38 -10.19 5.66
CA ASN A 62 4.72 -10.52 6.19
C ASN A 62 5.77 -10.75 5.09
N LYS A 63 5.92 -9.78 4.19
CA LYS A 63 6.80 -9.88 3.02
C LYS A 63 7.54 -8.57 2.73
N ILE A 64 8.67 -8.72 2.05
CA ILE A 64 9.39 -7.62 1.38
C ILE A 64 9.21 -7.83 -0.13
N TYR A 65 8.84 -6.78 -0.86
CA TYR A 65 8.51 -6.85 -2.29
C TYR A 65 9.14 -5.76 -3.14
#